data_AF-A0A9P6DNP8-F1
#
_entry.id   AF-A0A9P6DNP8-F1
#
_cell.length_a   1.000
_cell.length_b   1.000
_cell.length_c   1.000
_cell.angle_alpha   90.00
_cell.angle_beta   90.00
_cell.angle_gamma   90.00
#
_symmetry.space_group_name_H-M   'P 1'
#
loop_
_entity.id
_entity.type
_entity.pdbx_description
1 polymer ?
#
loop_
_entity_poly.entity_id
_entity_poly.type
_entity_poly.pdbx_seq_one_letter_code
_entity_poly.pdbx_strand_id
1 'polypeptide(L)'
;MQTCERLVRTYMSSERETDLSEIVSGVGSGTYTLLQVVQSLGEYLTAVGSDIRTKGVTLLSTVISECPPSRVSLQSNRVLTTFYCGKLDDPDTIEPTLKGLAALVTFPTFGDSGAVETIQA
;
A
#
# COMPACT_ATOMS: atom_id res chain seq x y z
N MET A 1 10.23 2.48 -14.40
CA MET A 1 9.28 1.36 -14.21
C MET A 1 10.01 0.07 -13.81
N GLN A 2 10.98 -0.41 -14.60
CA GLN A 2 11.74 -1.65 -14.32
C GLN A 2 12.42 -1.72 -12.94
N THR A 3 12.90 -0.60 -12.38
CA THR A 3 13.57 -0.59 -11.06
C THR A 3 12.62 -0.83 -9.89
N CYS A 4 11.44 -0.20 -9.89
CA CYS A 4 10.44 -0.36 -8.83
C CYS A 4 9.90 -1.80 -8.83
N GLU A 5 9.53 -2.30 -10.01
CA GLU A 5 9.07 -3.69 -10.19
C GLU A 5 10.14 -4.69 -9.71
N ARG A 6 11.40 -4.50 -10.08
CA ARG A 6 12.51 -5.35 -9.63
C ARG A 6 12.64 -5.33 -8.10
N LEU A 7 12.60 -4.14 -7.47
CA LEU A 7 12.72 -4.02 -6.01
C LEU A 7 11.54 -4.70 -5.29
N VAL A 8 10.32 -4.49 -5.77
CA VAL A 8 9.13 -5.15 -5.21
C VAL A 8 9.26 -6.66 -5.33
N ARG A 9 9.60 -7.21 -6.51
CA ARG A 9 9.83 -8.66 -6.66
C ARG A 9 10.91 -9.18 -5.73
N THR A 10 12.00 -8.43 -5.59
CA THR A 10 13.12 -8.82 -4.72
C THR A 10 12.69 -8.84 -3.24
N TYR A 11 11.95 -7.83 -2.78
CA TYR A 11 11.35 -7.81 -1.46
C TYR A 11 10.38 -8.99 -1.27
N MET A 12 9.51 -9.25 -2.24
CA MET A 12 8.55 -10.36 -2.20
C MET A 12 9.24 -11.74 -2.11
N SER A 13 10.48 -11.86 -2.57
CA SER A 13 11.29 -13.08 -2.41
C SER A 13 12.14 -13.12 -1.13
N SER A 14 12.61 -11.98 -0.63
CA SER A 14 13.73 -11.94 0.34
C SER A 14 13.43 -11.24 1.67
N GLU A 15 12.39 -10.39 1.74
CA GLU A 15 11.99 -9.65 2.96
C GLU A 15 13.07 -8.75 3.54
N ARG A 16 14.06 -8.38 2.73
CA ARG A 16 15.15 -7.53 3.18
C ARG A 16 14.64 -6.12 3.45
N GLU A 17 14.87 -5.64 4.67
CA GLU A 17 14.55 -4.27 5.10
C GLU A 17 15.27 -3.21 4.23
N THR A 18 16.42 -3.55 3.66
CA THR A 18 17.11 -2.70 2.67
C THR A 18 16.26 -2.46 1.43
N ASP A 19 15.55 -3.48 0.93
CA ASP A 19 14.69 -3.32 -0.24
C ASP A 19 13.45 -2.49 0.11
N LEU A 20 12.87 -2.70 1.30
CA LEU A 20 11.75 -1.91 1.80
C LEU A 20 12.12 -0.42 1.94
N SER A 21 13.23 -0.13 2.61
CA SER A 21 13.70 1.25 2.80
C SER A 21 14.05 1.93 1.48
N GLU A 22 14.58 1.19 0.50
CA GLU A 22 14.76 1.68 -0.86
C GLU A 22 13.41 2.01 -1.52
N ILE A 23 12.40 1.14 -1.38
CA ILE A 23 11.02 1.35 -1.86
C ILE A 23 10.43 2.63 -1.28
N VAL A 24 10.45 2.76 0.04
CA VAL A 24 9.94 3.93 0.77
C VAL A 24 10.66 5.21 0.33
N SER A 25 11.99 5.16 0.30
CA SER A 25 12.81 6.31 -0.09
C SER A 25 12.54 6.75 -1.53
N GLY A 26 12.36 5.80 -2.45
CA GLY A 26 12.07 6.13 -3.85
C GLY A 26 10.67 6.72 -4.07
N VAL A 27 9.67 6.33 -3.26
CA VAL A 27 8.38 7.03 -3.23
C VAL A 27 8.54 8.42 -2.60
N GLY A 28 9.27 8.53 -1.50
CA GLY A 28 9.51 9.78 -0.78
C GLY A 28 10.24 10.83 -1.61
N SER A 29 11.22 10.43 -2.41
CA SER A 29 11.95 11.30 -3.34
C SER A 29 11.17 11.60 -4.63
N GLY A 30 10.18 10.77 -4.98
CA GLY A 30 9.45 10.84 -6.24
C GLY A 30 10.16 10.13 -7.41
N THR A 31 11.18 9.30 -7.12
CA THR A 31 11.83 8.42 -8.11
C THR A 31 10.82 7.47 -8.77
N TYR A 32 9.81 7.04 -8.01
CA TYR A 32 8.62 6.39 -8.54
C TYR A 32 7.37 6.81 -7.75
N THR A 33 6.22 6.65 -8.38
CA THR A 33 4.93 6.99 -7.77
C THR A 33 4.38 5.83 -6.96
N LEU A 34 3.49 6.12 -6.01
CA LEU A 34 2.75 5.10 -5.28
C LEU A 34 1.94 4.18 -6.24
N LEU A 35 1.45 4.72 -7.36
CA LEU A 35 0.77 3.94 -8.39
C LEU A 35 1.70 2.87 -9.00
N GLN A 36 2.98 3.18 -9.21
CA GLN A 36 3.95 2.21 -9.74
C GLN A 36 4.22 1.08 -8.74
N VAL A 37 4.22 1.39 -7.43
CA VAL A 37 4.31 0.35 -6.37
C VAL A 37 3.08 -0.55 -6.41
N VAL A 38 1.87 0.02 -6.46
CA VAL A 38 0.61 -0.75 -6.54
C VAL A 38 0.57 -1.63 -7.79
N GLN A 39 0.96 -1.10 -8.95
CA GLN A 39 1.04 -1.87 -10.19
C GLN A 39 2.03 -3.05 -10.09
N SER A 40 3.20 -2.81 -9.47
CA SER A 40 4.20 -3.85 -9.25
C SER A 40 3.73 -4.91 -8.25
N LEU A 41 2.83 -4.53 -7.34
CA LEU A 41 2.24 -5.43 -6.35
C LEU A 41 1.03 -6.22 -6.87
N GLY A 42 0.50 -5.90 -8.05
CA GLY A 42 -0.80 -6.39 -8.52
C GLY A 42 -0.99 -7.91 -8.39
N GLU A 43 -0.03 -8.71 -8.88
CA GLU A 43 -0.10 -10.18 -8.82
C GLU A 43 -0.05 -10.74 -7.39
N TYR A 44 0.60 -10.03 -6.48
CA TYR A 44 0.72 -10.42 -5.07
C TYR A 44 -0.53 -10.06 -4.27
N LEU A 45 -1.15 -8.90 -4.53
CA LEU A 45 -2.38 -8.46 -3.84
C LEU A 45 -3.61 -9.32 -4.17
N THR A 46 -3.57 -10.02 -5.30
CA THR A 46 -4.61 -10.94 -5.77
C THR A 46 -4.17 -12.41 -5.71
N ALA A 47 -3.07 -12.72 -5.02
CA ALA A 47 -2.58 -14.08 -4.92
C ALA A 47 -3.57 -14.98 -4.15
N VAL A 48 -3.72 -16.22 -4.64
CA VAL A 48 -4.56 -17.25 -4.00
C VAL A 48 -4.00 -17.63 -2.62
N GLY A 49 -2.67 -17.73 -2.50
CA GLY A 49 -1.99 -18.03 -1.24
C GLY A 49 -2.06 -16.84 -0.27
N SER A 50 -2.58 -17.09 0.94
CA SER A 50 -2.68 -16.13 2.04
C SER A 50 -1.33 -15.46 2.34
N ASP A 51 -0.26 -16.24 2.47
CA ASP A 51 1.07 -15.72 2.83
C ASP A 51 1.58 -14.65 1.84
N ILE A 52 1.47 -14.92 0.53
CA ILE A 52 1.91 -14.00 -0.52
C ILE A 52 1.04 -12.73 -0.50
N ARG A 53 -0.26 -12.90 -0.31
CA ARG A 53 -1.22 -11.80 -0.27
C ARG A 53 -0.99 -10.91 0.93
N THR A 54 -0.89 -11.48 2.12
CA THR A 54 -0.56 -10.78 3.38
C THR A 54 0.74 -10.01 3.22
N LYS A 55 1.79 -10.63 2.66
CA LYS A 55 3.06 -9.96 2.41
C LYS A 55 2.95 -8.76 1.46
N GLY A 56 2.19 -8.90 0.38
CA GLY A 56 1.92 -7.81 -0.56
C GLY A 56 1.18 -6.64 0.09
N VAL A 57 0.14 -6.94 0.89
CA VAL A 57 -0.63 -5.92 1.63
C VAL A 57 0.23 -5.27 2.71
N THR A 58 1.09 -6.03 3.40
CA THR A 58 2.05 -5.51 4.40
C THR A 58 3.04 -4.53 3.78
N LEU A 59 3.61 -4.86 2.61
CA LEU A 59 4.50 -3.96 1.89
C LEU A 59 3.78 -2.66 1.53
N LEU A 60 2.60 -2.75 0.92
CA LEU A 60 1.81 -1.57 0.54
C LEU A 60 1.51 -0.67 1.75
N SER A 61 1.06 -1.28 2.84
CA SER A 61 0.65 -0.56 4.06
C SER A 61 1.83 0.11 4.74
N THR A 62 3.00 -0.52 4.71
CA THR A 62 4.22 0.07 5.26
C THR A 62 4.72 1.23 4.39
N VAL A 63 4.70 1.08 3.06
CA VAL A 63 5.04 2.18 2.14
C VAL A 63 4.14 3.39 2.35
N ILE A 64 2.83 3.18 2.52
CA ILE A 64 1.88 4.26 2.79
C ILE A 64 2.17 4.90 4.15
N SER A 65 2.43 4.09 5.19
CA SER A 65 2.69 4.58 6.55
C SER A 65 3.97 5.43 6.65
N GLU A 66 4.96 5.17 5.81
CA GLU A 66 6.27 5.83 5.89
C GLU A 66 6.50 6.90 4.81
N CYS A 67 5.64 6.96 3.78
CA CYS A 67 5.77 7.97 2.74
C CYS A 67 5.24 9.35 3.20
N PRO A 68 5.80 10.46 2.70
CA PRO A 68 5.25 11.78 2.95
C PRO A 68 3.81 11.89 2.40
N PRO A 69 2.84 12.45 3.15
CA PRO A 69 1.45 12.59 2.68
C PRO A 69 1.31 13.36 1.36
N SER A 70 2.26 14.26 1.05
CA SER A 70 2.33 14.99 -0.22
C SER A 70 2.56 14.11 -1.45
N ARG A 71 2.98 12.85 -1.26
CA ARG A 71 3.13 11.86 -2.34
C ARG A 71 1.84 11.13 -2.67
N VAL A 72 0.79 11.31 -1.87
CA VAL A 72 -0.50 10.64 -2.07
C VAL A 72 -1.54 11.65 -2.53
N SER A 73 -1.89 11.56 -3.81
CA SER A 73 -2.95 12.38 -4.41
C SER A 73 -4.33 12.03 -3.85
N LEU A 74 -5.31 12.94 -3.96
CA LEU A 74 -6.71 12.67 -3.60
C LEU A 74 -7.27 11.43 -4.31
N GLN A 75 -6.95 11.25 -5.59
CA GLN A 75 -7.38 10.08 -6.35
C GLN A 75 -6.72 8.80 -5.84
N SER A 76 -5.41 8.83 -5.57
CA SER A 76 -4.69 7.70 -4.98
C SER A 76 -5.27 7.32 -3.62
N ASN A 77 -5.53 8.31 -2.75
CA ASN A 77 -6.10 8.10 -1.43
C ASN A 77 -7.47 7.40 -1.52
N ARG A 78 -8.37 7.88 -2.39
CA ARG A 78 -9.67 7.24 -2.64
C ARG A 78 -9.54 5.79 -3.09
N VAL A 79 -8.72 5.53 -4.12
CA VAL A 79 -8.52 4.17 -4.64
C VAL A 79 -7.95 3.23 -3.57
N LEU A 80 -7.01 3.71 -2.76
CA LEU A 80 -6.42 2.92 -1.68
C LEU A 80 -7.41 2.68 -0.54
N THR A 81 -8.24 3.68 -0.20
CA THR A 81 -9.30 3.54 0.81
C THR A 81 -10.29 2.46 0.39
N THR A 82 -10.82 2.54 -0.83
CA THR A 82 -11.71 1.50 -1.38
C THR A 82 -11.04 0.13 -1.41
N PHE A 83 -9.77 0.06 -1.83
CA PHE A 83 -9.01 -1.19 -1.82
C PHE A 83 -8.91 -1.81 -0.43
N TYR A 84 -8.53 -1.02 0.59
CA TYR A 84 -8.41 -1.52 1.96
C TYR A 84 -9.76 -1.86 2.59
N CYS A 85 -10.81 -1.08 2.34
CA CYS A 85 -12.17 -1.41 2.78
C CYS A 85 -12.60 -2.78 2.24
N GLY A 86 -12.34 -3.05 0.95
CA GLY A 86 -12.60 -4.36 0.35
C GLY A 86 -11.73 -5.52 0.87
N LYS A 87 -10.74 -5.24 1.73
CA LYS A 87 -9.88 -6.25 2.38
C LYS A 87 -10.24 -6.48 3.85
N LEU A 88 -11.19 -5.74 4.43
CA LEU A 88 -11.58 -5.90 5.83
C LEU A 88 -12.23 -7.28 6.11
N ASP A 89 -12.83 -7.90 5.10
CA ASP A 89 -13.39 -9.26 5.21
C ASP A 89 -12.34 -10.38 5.05
N ASP A 90 -11.08 -10.04 4.76
CA ASP A 90 -9.99 -11.01 4.57
C ASP A 90 -9.16 -11.14 5.86
N PRO A 91 -9.41 -12.18 6.68
CA PRO A 91 -8.79 -12.30 8.01
C PRO A 91 -7.26 -12.46 7.93
N ASP A 92 -6.72 -12.96 6.82
CA ASP A 92 -5.27 -13.12 6.65
C ASP A 92 -4.56 -11.77 6.46
N THR A 93 -5.30 -10.74 6.02
CA THR A 93 -4.75 -9.43 5.68
C THR A 93 -5.30 -8.30 6.55
N ILE A 94 -6.09 -8.63 7.59
CA ILE A 94 -6.78 -7.62 8.41
C ILE A 94 -5.81 -6.67 9.12
N GLU A 95 -4.72 -7.19 9.70
CA GLU A 95 -3.72 -6.39 10.40
C GLU A 95 -3.04 -5.35 9.48
N PRO A 96 -2.42 -5.74 8.35
CA PRO A 96 -1.82 -4.75 7.46
C PRO A 96 -2.88 -3.84 6.82
N THR A 97 -4.09 -4.33 6.57
CA THR A 97 -5.21 -3.52 6.07
C THR A 97 -5.55 -2.37 7.02
N LEU A 98 -5.71 -2.66 8.31
CA LEU A 98 -5.99 -1.64 9.32
C LEU A 98 -4.82 -0.65 9.45
N LYS A 99 -3.57 -1.11 9.36
CA LYS A 99 -2.39 -0.24 9.35
C LYS A 99 -2.42 0.73 8.16
N GLY A 100 -2.78 0.24 6.97
CA GLY A 100 -2.92 1.07 5.76
C GLY A 100 -4.01 2.14 5.90
N LEU A 101 -5.20 1.76 6.37
CA LEU A 101 -6.30 2.71 6.63
C LEU A 101 -5.92 3.74 7.68
N ALA A 102 -5.29 3.32 8.78
CA ALA A 102 -4.84 4.20 9.85
C ALA A 102 -3.81 5.24 9.35
N ALA A 103 -2.97 4.89 8.37
CA ALA A 103 -2.10 5.87 7.73
C ALA A 103 -2.89 6.84 6.83
N LEU A 104 -3.77 6.33 5.97
CA LEU A 104 -4.54 7.14 5.01
C LEU A 104 -5.42 8.18 5.71
N VAL A 105 -6.04 7.85 6.85
CA VAL A 105 -6.91 8.79 7.58
C VAL A 105 -6.17 9.99 8.14
N THR A 106 -4.84 9.91 8.27
CA THR A 106 -4.01 11.04 8.75
C THR A 106 -3.64 12.01 7.63
N PHE A 107 -3.86 11.64 6.37
CA PHE A 107 -3.45 12.46 5.24
C PHE A 107 -4.44 13.60 5.01
N PRO A 108 -3.96 14.81 4.64
CA PRO A 108 -4.84 15.94 4.32
C PRO A 108 -5.71 15.70 3.08
N THR A 109 -5.38 14.66 2.29
CA THR A 109 -6.18 14.21 1.14
C THR A 109 -7.29 13.24 1.52
N PHE A 110 -7.42 12.87 2.80
CA PHE A 110 -8.52 12.07 3.32
C PHE A 110 -9.75 12.97 3.49
N GLY A 111 -10.57 13.05 2.42
CA GLY A 111 -11.80 13.84 2.42
C GLY A 111 -13.00 13.09 3.00
N ASP A 112 -14.11 13.80 3.20
CA ASP A 112 -15.35 13.29 3.82
C ASP A 112 -15.86 11.98 3.23
N SER A 113 -15.75 11.83 1.90
CA SER A 113 -16.16 10.60 1.21
C SER A 113 -15.38 9.37 1.68
N GLY A 114 -14.08 9.51 1.96
CA GLY A 114 -13.26 8.41 2.46
C GLY A 114 -13.62 8.04 3.90
N ALA A 115 -13.99 9.03 4.72
CA ALA A 115 -14.44 8.81 6.09
C ALA A 115 -15.76 8.01 6.13
N VAL A 116 -16.73 8.38 5.28
CA VAL A 116 -18.01 7.66 5.18
C VAL A 116 -17.79 6.23 4.72
N GLU A 117 -16.98 6.03 3.67
CA GLU A 117 -16.67 4.70 3.14
C GLU A 117 -16.00 3.81 4.19
N THR A 118 -15.03 4.34 4.94
CA THR A 118 -14.30 3.58 5.95
C THR A 118 -15.19 3.15 7.13
N ILE A 119 -16.17 3.97 7.53
CA ILE A 119 -17.09 3.66 8.64
C ILE A 119 -18.18 2.66 8.22
N GLN A 120 -18.50 2.60 6.93
CA GLN A 120 -19.55 1.73 6.38
C GLN A 120 -19.04 0.36 5.93
N ALA A 121 -17.74 0.21 5.73
CA ALA A 121 -17.08 -1.04 5.36
C ALA A 121 -17.09 -2.02 6.55
#